data_AF-A0A0J1BQX9-F1
#
_entry.id   AF-A0A0J1BQX9-F1
#
_cell.length_a   1.000
_cell.length_b   1.000
_cell.length_c   1.000
_cell.angle_alpha   90.00
_cell.angle_beta   90.00
_cell.angle_gamma   90.00
#
_symmetry.space_group_name_H-M   'P 1'
#
loop_
_entity.id
_entity.type
_entity.pdbx_description
1 polymer ?
#
loop_
_entity_poly.entity_id
_entity_poly.type
_entity_poly.pdbx_seq_one_letter_code
_entity_poly.pdbx_strand_id
1 'polypeptide(L)'
;MTPTPLFTDAQRYLRSGSPAGLTVTRFEIVDDVAELTVAFTPEALERVLRSQLEAVGTPADWDCSQACTEAGSPTWAYALELSRVFNEHYFSHVLLERHESGFEALLAAHGHEGTPVVAKPDYTPASLLPVLRRLKTEHLSHAADRWSARAA
;
A
#
# COMPACT_ATOMS: atom_id res chain seq x y z
N MET A 1 15.01 12.55 10.12
CA MET A 1 16.06 11.98 9.24
C MET A 1 16.05 12.74 7.94
N THR A 2 17.21 13.25 7.50
CA THR A 2 17.36 13.81 6.15
C THR A 2 17.51 12.64 5.18
N PRO A 3 16.70 12.55 4.11
CA PRO A 3 16.82 11.47 3.14
C PRO A 3 18.17 11.54 2.42
N THR A 4 18.78 10.39 2.17
CA THR A 4 20.03 10.31 1.38
C THR A 4 19.74 10.66 -0.09
N PRO A 5 20.75 11.09 -0.87
CA PRO A 5 20.60 11.29 -2.31
C PRO A 5 20.07 10.03 -3.02
N LEU A 6 20.60 8.86 -2.63
CA LEU A 6 20.16 7.55 -3.13
C LEU A 6 18.67 7.29 -2.86
N PHE A 7 18.20 7.53 -1.63
CA PHE A 7 16.79 7.38 -1.28
C PHE A 7 15.90 8.36 -2.07
N THR A 8 16.37 9.59 -2.28
CA THR A 8 15.65 10.62 -3.04
C THR A 8 15.49 10.23 -4.50
N ASP A 9 16.56 9.72 -5.12
CA ASP A 9 16.52 9.26 -6.51
C ASP A 9 15.67 7.99 -6.64
N ALA A 10 15.73 7.08 -5.68
CA ALA A 10 14.88 5.89 -5.63
C ALA A 10 13.38 6.26 -5.56
N GLN A 11 13.03 7.25 -4.75
CA GLN A 11 11.67 7.80 -4.73
C GLN A 11 11.28 8.44 -6.06
N ARG A 12 12.19 9.20 -6.69
CA ARG A 12 11.93 9.82 -8.00
C ARG A 12 11.69 8.78 -9.08
N TYR A 13 12.50 7.71 -9.10
CA TYR A 13 12.37 6.59 -10.02
C TYR A 13 10.97 5.98 -9.96
N LEU A 14 10.48 5.58 -8.78
CA LEU A 14 9.13 5.01 -8.64
C LEU A 14 8.02 6.00 -8.99
N ARG A 15 8.15 7.28 -8.62
CA ARG A 15 7.14 8.30 -8.98
C ARG A 15 7.01 8.49 -10.49
N SER A 16 8.12 8.38 -11.22
CA SER A 16 8.14 8.45 -12.69
C SER A 16 7.86 7.11 -13.39
N GLY A 17 7.87 6.02 -12.63
CA GLY A 17 7.73 4.66 -13.12
C GLY A 17 6.28 4.24 -13.38
N SER A 18 6.14 3.14 -14.12
CA SER A 18 4.85 2.46 -14.32
C SER A 18 4.93 1.07 -13.70
N PRO A 19 3.95 0.65 -12.87
CA PRO A 19 2.69 1.34 -12.59
C PRO A 19 2.85 2.55 -11.64
N ALA A 20 2.10 3.61 -11.92
CA ALA A 20 2.09 4.82 -11.10
C ALA A 20 1.44 4.56 -9.73
N GLY A 21 1.85 5.33 -8.73
CA GLY A 21 1.28 5.25 -7.38
C GLY A 21 2.03 4.32 -6.43
N LEU A 22 3.30 4.01 -6.71
CA LEU A 22 4.21 3.34 -5.79
C LEU A 22 5.20 4.33 -5.16
N THR A 23 5.71 3.98 -3.98
CA THR A 23 6.71 4.72 -3.22
C THR A 23 7.64 3.76 -2.49
N VAL A 24 8.89 4.20 -2.29
CA VAL A 24 9.84 3.54 -1.39
C VAL A 24 9.61 4.09 0.02
N THR A 25 9.36 3.21 0.98
CA THR A 25 9.22 3.56 2.41
C THR A 25 10.52 3.30 3.17
N ARG A 26 11.34 2.35 2.70
CA ARG A 26 12.65 2.03 3.26
C ARG A 26 13.62 1.62 2.15
N PHE A 27 14.85 2.10 2.24
CA PHE A 27 15.97 1.70 1.40
C PHE A 27 17.18 1.54 2.30
N GLU A 28 17.75 0.34 2.35
CA GLU A 28 18.97 0.06 3.10
C GLU A 28 19.87 -0.88 2.32
N ILE A 29 21.18 -0.76 2.53
CA ILE A 29 22.15 -1.75 2.06
C ILE A 29 22.59 -2.55 3.29
N VAL A 30 22.24 -3.83 3.32
CA VAL A 30 22.49 -4.76 4.43
C VAL A 30 23.21 -5.96 3.85
N ASP A 31 24.35 -6.34 4.43
CA ASP A 31 25.14 -7.51 4.01
C ASP A 31 25.39 -7.55 2.48
N ASP A 32 25.78 -6.42 1.90
CA ASP A 32 26.03 -6.21 0.46
C ASP A 32 24.79 -6.42 -0.45
N VAL A 33 23.59 -6.43 0.11
CA VAL A 33 22.31 -6.46 -0.63
C VAL A 33 21.54 -5.17 -0.39
N ALA A 34 21.02 -4.56 -1.44
CA ALA A 34 20.12 -3.42 -1.32
C ALA A 34 18.68 -3.90 -1.11
N GLU A 35 18.17 -3.71 0.10
CA GLU A 35 16.78 -3.99 0.45
C GLU A 35 15.90 -2.76 0.27
N LEU A 36 14.84 -2.91 -0.53
CA LEU A 36 13.82 -1.89 -0.71
C LEU A 36 12.48 -2.37 -0.20
N THR A 37 11.82 -1.51 0.56
CA THR A 37 10.42 -1.69 0.93
C THR A 37 9.56 -0.78 0.06
N VAL A 38 8.65 -1.39 -0.69
CA VAL A 38 7.77 -0.69 -1.63
C VAL A 38 6.33 -0.74 -1.12
N ALA A 39 5.62 0.37 -1.25
CA ALA A 39 4.21 0.48 -0.94
C ALA A 39 3.52 1.41 -1.95
N PHE A 40 2.21 1.36 -2.03
CA PHE A 40 1.38 2.39 -2.63
C PHE A 40 1.58 3.74 -1.96
N THR A 41 1.45 4.81 -2.75
CA THR A 41 1.17 6.14 -2.19
C THR A 41 -0.20 6.12 -1.48
N PRO A 42 -0.46 7.03 -0.53
CA PRO A 42 -1.74 7.09 0.16
C PRO A 42 -2.96 7.15 -0.77
N GLU A 43 -2.85 7.90 -1.87
CA GLU A 43 -3.92 8.09 -2.86
C GLU A 43 -4.12 6.84 -3.73
N ALA A 44 -3.03 6.14 -4.07
CA ALA A 44 -3.12 4.87 -4.78
C ALA A 44 -3.71 3.79 -3.89
N LEU A 45 -3.28 3.71 -2.62
CA LEU A 45 -3.83 2.77 -1.65
C LEU A 45 -5.33 2.96 -1.47
N GLU A 46 -5.80 4.19 -1.29
CA GLU A 46 -7.23 4.46 -1.17
C GLU A 46 -8.01 4.00 -2.40
N ARG A 47 -7.54 4.34 -3.62
CA ARG A 47 -8.20 3.92 -4.86
C ARG A 47 -8.26 2.40 -4.98
N VAL A 48 -7.17 1.70 -4.68
CA VAL A 48 -7.12 0.24 -4.71
C VAL A 48 -8.10 -0.35 -3.70
N LEU A 49 -8.11 0.14 -2.46
CA LEU A 49 -9.02 -0.35 -1.42
C LEU A 49 -10.50 -0.08 -1.77
N ARG A 50 -10.82 1.08 -2.31
CA ARG A 50 -12.17 1.41 -2.77
C ARG A 50 -12.62 0.45 -3.88
N SER A 51 -11.76 0.25 -4.89
CA SER A 51 -12.04 -0.70 -5.98
C SER A 51 -12.20 -2.13 -5.47
N GLN A 52 -11.41 -2.56 -4.47
CA GLN A 52 -11.56 -3.89 -3.86
C GLN A 52 -12.90 -4.03 -3.12
N LEU A 53 -13.30 -3.04 -2.32
CA LEU A 53 -14.59 -3.04 -1.63
C LEU A 53 -15.77 -3.08 -2.61
N GLU A 54 -15.67 -2.40 -3.75
CA GLU A 54 -16.68 -2.42 -4.81
C GLU A 54 -16.73 -3.76 -5.56
N ALA A 55 -15.58 -4.36 -5.86
CA ALA A 55 -15.49 -5.57 -6.67
C ALA A 55 -15.73 -6.87 -5.89
N VAL A 56 -15.24 -6.94 -4.66
CA VAL A 56 -15.25 -8.16 -3.82
C VAL A 56 -16.30 -8.07 -2.71
N GLY A 57 -16.67 -6.85 -2.31
CA GLY A 57 -17.63 -6.59 -1.24
C GLY A 57 -16.99 -6.05 0.03
N THR A 58 -17.84 -5.67 0.97
CA THR A 58 -17.46 -5.08 2.26
C THR A 58 -17.44 -6.12 3.37
N PRO A 59 -16.65 -5.92 4.44
CA PRO A 59 -16.70 -6.81 5.60
C PRO A 59 -18.07 -6.78 6.30
N ALA A 60 -18.41 -7.85 7.01
CA ALA A 60 -19.74 -8.04 7.60
C ALA A 60 -20.18 -6.93 8.59
N ASP A 61 -19.22 -6.22 9.18
CA ASP A 61 -19.46 -5.13 10.14
C ASP A 61 -19.42 -3.73 9.51
N TRP A 62 -19.38 -3.63 8.17
CA TRP A 62 -19.16 -2.37 7.47
C TRP A 62 -20.28 -1.33 7.70
N ASP A 63 -21.53 -1.77 7.71
CA ASP A 63 -22.69 -0.89 7.92
C ASP A 63 -22.97 -0.56 9.39
N CYS A 64 -22.19 -1.13 10.32
CA CYS A 64 -22.36 -0.88 11.76
C CYS A 64 -21.39 0.22 12.24
N SER A 65 -21.94 1.39 12.59
CA SER A 65 -21.16 2.54 13.08
C SER A 65 -20.45 2.30 14.42
N GLN A 66 -20.95 1.36 15.23
CA GLN A 66 -20.40 1.03 16.55
C GLN A 66 -19.45 -0.18 16.53
N ALA A 67 -19.31 -0.87 15.39
CA ALA A 67 -18.46 -2.05 15.33
C ALA A 67 -16.98 -1.69 15.52
N CYS A 68 -16.29 -2.44 16.39
CA CYS A 68 -14.86 -2.30 16.58
C CYS A 68 -14.11 -2.71 15.31
N THR A 69 -12.87 -2.23 15.16
CA THR A 69 -12.00 -2.54 14.02
C THR A 69 -10.66 -3.12 14.49
N GLU A 70 -10.67 -3.72 15.68
CA GLU A 70 -9.51 -4.31 16.32
C GLU A 70 -9.35 -5.79 15.93
N ALA A 71 -8.26 -6.41 16.38
CA ALA A 71 -8.01 -7.83 16.17
C ALA A 71 -9.22 -8.67 16.60
N GLY A 72 -9.67 -9.55 15.70
CA GLY A 72 -10.87 -10.37 15.89
C GLY A 72 -12.17 -9.79 15.30
N SER A 73 -12.18 -8.52 14.86
CA SER A 73 -13.31 -7.96 14.10
C SER A 73 -13.36 -8.45 12.64
N PRO A 74 -14.55 -8.47 12.00
CA PRO A 74 -14.65 -8.71 10.57
C PRO A 74 -13.83 -7.73 9.72
N THR A 75 -13.79 -6.44 10.08
CA THR A 75 -12.92 -5.46 9.40
C THR A 75 -11.43 -5.80 9.53
N TRP A 76 -10.97 -6.28 10.69
CA TRP A 76 -9.58 -6.73 10.85
C TRP A 76 -9.27 -7.98 10.01
N ALA A 77 -10.17 -8.97 10.01
CA ALA A 77 -10.01 -10.17 9.19
C ALA A 77 -9.92 -9.82 7.70
N TYR A 78 -10.76 -8.87 7.25
CA TYR A 78 -10.69 -8.36 5.88
C TYR A 78 -9.36 -7.65 5.58
N ALA A 79 -8.86 -6.82 6.50
CA ALA A 79 -7.54 -6.19 6.36
C ALA A 79 -6.40 -7.23 6.31
N LEU A 80 -6.51 -8.32 7.07
CA LEU A 80 -5.56 -9.42 7.05
C LEU A 80 -5.52 -10.12 5.69
N GLU A 81 -6.68 -10.48 5.14
CA GLU A 81 -6.74 -11.08 3.80
C GLU A 81 -6.21 -10.15 2.72
N LEU A 82 -6.56 -8.87 2.75
CA LEU A 82 -6.02 -7.89 1.80
C LEU A 82 -4.50 -7.73 1.92
N SER A 83 -3.96 -7.72 3.14
CA SER A 83 -2.50 -7.65 3.33
C SER A 83 -1.80 -8.84 2.69
N ARG A 84 -2.37 -10.05 2.81
CA ARG A 84 -1.86 -11.26 2.17
C ARG A 84 -1.90 -11.14 0.65
N VAL A 85 -3.05 -10.76 0.09
CA VAL A 85 -3.22 -10.58 -1.36
C VAL A 85 -2.26 -9.52 -1.92
N PHE A 86 -2.05 -8.41 -1.21
CA PHE A 86 -1.12 -7.39 -1.67
C PHE A 86 0.32 -7.90 -1.66
N ASN A 87 0.74 -8.57 -0.60
CA ASN A 87 2.10 -9.10 -0.48
C ASN A 87 2.37 -10.27 -1.45
N GLU A 88 1.39 -11.12 -1.73
CA GLU A 88 1.57 -12.34 -2.54
C GLU A 88 1.25 -12.15 -4.03
N HIS A 89 0.29 -11.28 -4.37
CA HIS A 89 -0.29 -11.25 -5.71
C HIS A 89 -0.22 -9.87 -6.38
N TYR A 90 -0.51 -8.79 -5.64
CA TYR A 90 -0.53 -7.46 -6.24
C TYR A 90 0.88 -7.02 -6.66
N PHE A 91 1.85 -7.19 -5.76
CA PHE A 91 3.26 -7.07 -6.09
C PHE A 91 3.75 -8.36 -6.75
N SER A 92 3.18 -8.68 -7.92
CA SER A 92 3.59 -9.86 -8.67
C SER A 92 5.11 -9.85 -8.88
N HIS A 93 5.72 -11.03 -8.88
CA HIS A 93 7.17 -11.19 -9.01
C HIS A 93 7.75 -10.38 -10.19
N VAL A 94 7.03 -10.30 -11.31
CA VAL A 94 7.44 -9.54 -12.50
C VAL A 94 7.49 -8.02 -12.28
N LEU A 95 6.56 -7.46 -11.50
CA LEU A 95 6.56 -6.04 -11.17
C LEU A 95 7.72 -5.69 -10.23
N LEU A 96 8.00 -6.57 -9.27
CA LEU A 96 9.13 -6.41 -8.35
C LEU A 96 10.46 -6.52 -9.11
N GLU A 97 10.66 -7.55 -9.94
CA GLU A 97 11.86 -7.73 -10.77
C GLU A 97 12.17 -6.50 -11.64
N ARG A 98 11.12 -5.93 -12.27
CA ARG A 98 11.29 -4.74 -13.10
C ARG A 98 11.81 -3.54 -12.29
N HIS A 99 11.34 -3.38 -11.06
CA HIS A 99 11.81 -2.32 -10.18
C HIS A 99 13.22 -2.62 -9.66
N GLU A 100 13.52 -3.88 -9.32
CA GLU A 100 14.85 -4.33 -8.89
C GLU A 100 15.93 -3.97 -9.92
N SER A 101 15.74 -4.33 -11.21
CA SER A 101 16.70 -3.96 -12.27
C SER A 101 16.85 -2.44 -12.44
N GLY A 102 15.77 -1.67 -12.24
CA GLY A 102 15.85 -0.21 -12.26
C GLY A 102 16.64 0.37 -11.10
N PHE A 103 16.52 -0.23 -9.92
CA PHE A 103 17.28 0.15 -8.74
C PHE A 103 18.75 -0.29 -8.81
N GLU A 104 19.07 -1.40 -9.47
CA GLU A 104 20.45 -1.81 -9.75
C GLU A 104 21.16 -0.76 -10.61
N ALA A 105 20.51 -0.26 -11.67
CA ALA A 105 21.05 0.82 -12.49
C ALA A 105 21.25 2.11 -11.69
N LEU A 106 20.35 2.39 -10.73
CA LEU A 106 20.46 3.53 -9.83
C LEU A 106 21.63 3.36 -8.86
N LEU A 107 21.79 2.18 -8.26
CA LEU A 107 22.92 1.87 -7.38
C LEU A 107 24.26 2.01 -8.08
N ALA A 108 24.39 1.51 -9.31
CA ALA A 108 25.59 1.69 -10.11
C ALA A 108 25.93 3.18 -10.32
N ALA A 109 24.93 4.03 -10.59
CA ALA A 109 25.12 5.48 -10.73
C ALA A 109 25.57 6.17 -9.42
N HIS A 110 25.35 5.53 -8.27
CA HIS A 110 25.78 6.00 -6.95
C HIS A 110 27.05 5.27 -6.44
N GLY A 111 27.72 4.48 -7.30
CA GLY A 111 28.99 3.81 -6.97
C GLY A 111 28.84 2.44 -6.30
N HIS A 112 27.64 1.86 -6.29
CA HIS A 112 27.32 0.53 -5.75
C HIS A 112 27.12 -0.48 -6.88
N GLU A 113 28.06 -0.54 -7.82
CA GLU A 113 27.99 -1.45 -8.96
C GLU A 113 28.04 -2.91 -8.52
N GLY A 114 27.15 -3.74 -9.06
CA GLY A 114 27.07 -5.17 -8.74
C GLY A 114 26.36 -5.51 -7.42
N THR A 115 25.85 -4.51 -6.69
CA THR A 115 25.01 -4.74 -5.50
C THR A 115 23.64 -5.30 -5.92
N PRO A 116 23.30 -6.55 -5.55
CA PRO A 116 21.99 -7.11 -5.85
C PRO A 116 20.88 -6.35 -5.13
N VAL A 117 19.70 -6.30 -5.75
CA VAL A 117 18.53 -5.62 -5.21
C VAL A 117 17.43 -6.61 -4.89
N VAL A 118 16.79 -6.44 -3.73
CA VAL A 118 15.57 -7.15 -3.36
C VAL A 118 14.49 -6.16 -2.97
N ALA A 119 13.37 -6.17 -3.69
CA ALA A 119 12.21 -5.35 -3.41
C ALA A 119 11.11 -6.20 -2.74
N LYS A 120 10.62 -5.75 -1.58
CA LYS A 120 9.52 -6.40 -0.86
C LYS A 120 8.37 -5.43 -0.57
N PRO A 121 7.11 -5.89 -0.66
CA PRO A 121 5.98 -5.15 -0.12
C PRO A 121 5.95 -5.23 1.40
N ASP A 122 5.35 -4.24 2.06
CA ASP A 122 5.17 -4.20 3.53
C ASP A 122 3.73 -3.85 3.90
N TYR A 123 2.81 -4.73 3.50
CA TYR A 123 1.42 -4.61 3.92
C TYR A 123 1.14 -5.44 5.16
N THR A 124 0.60 -4.77 6.18
CA THR A 124 0.08 -5.38 7.39
C THR A 124 -1.35 -4.91 7.60
N PRO A 125 -2.17 -5.61 8.40
CA PRO A 125 -3.48 -5.08 8.78
C PRO A 125 -3.38 -3.67 9.35
N ALA A 126 -2.34 -3.40 10.14
CA ALA A 126 -2.11 -2.10 10.76
C ALA A 126 -1.88 -0.96 9.74
N SER A 127 -1.27 -1.24 8.58
CA SER A 127 -1.10 -0.23 7.53
C SER A 127 -2.36 0.01 6.70
N LEU A 128 -3.28 -0.96 6.64
CA LEU A 128 -4.54 -0.87 5.89
C LEU A 128 -5.71 -0.29 6.70
N LEU A 129 -5.78 -0.61 7.99
CA LEU A 129 -6.89 -0.23 8.86
C LEU A 129 -7.21 1.27 8.92
N PRO A 130 -6.23 2.19 8.95
CA PRO A 130 -6.54 3.63 8.94
C PRO A 130 -7.35 4.05 7.71
N VAL A 131 -7.00 3.52 6.54
CA VAL A 131 -7.69 3.84 5.28
C VAL A 131 -9.07 3.17 5.24
N LEU A 132 -9.17 1.90 5.66
CA LEU A 132 -10.45 1.20 5.75
C LEU A 132 -11.42 1.90 6.72
N ARG A 133 -10.94 2.39 7.87
CA ARG A 133 -11.76 3.17 8.82
C ARG A 133 -12.28 4.46 8.18
N ARG A 134 -11.43 5.20 7.46
CA ARG A 134 -11.83 6.41 6.76
C ARG A 134 -12.92 6.11 5.72
N LEU A 135 -12.71 5.09 4.89
CA LEU A 135 -13.68 4.67 3.86
C LEU A 135 -15.01 4.21 4.48
N LYS A 136 -14.98 3.50 5.62
CA LYS A 136 -16.17 3.13 6.38
C LYS A 136 -16.93 4.37 6.88
N THR A 137 -16.24 5.35 7.45
CA THR A 137 -16.86 6.59 7.92
C THR A 137 -17.50 7.38 6.77
N GLU A 138 -16.84 7.46 5.62
CA GLU A 138 -17.37 8.09 4.40
C GLU A 138 -18.65 7.39 3.93
N HIS A 139 -18.62 6.05 3.84
CA HIS A 139 -19.78 5.24 3.48
C HIS A 139 -20.98 5.47 4.40
N LEU A 140 -20.76 5.47 5.71
CA LEU A 140 -21.82 5.68 6.71
C LEU A 140 -22.39 7.10 6.66
N SER A 141 -21.55 8.11 6.41
CA SER A 141 -21.99 9.50 6.25
C SER A 141 -22.91 9.64 5.04
N HIS A 142 -22.51 9.09 3.89
CA HIS A 142 -23.36 9.10 2.70
C HIS A 142 -24.66 8.30 2.87
N ALA A 143 -24.66 7.23 3.65
CA ALA A 143 -25.89 6.50 3.98
C ALA A 143 -26.85 7.34 4.84
N ALA A 144 -26.32 8.08 5.82
CA ALA A 144 -27.10 8.98 6.67
C ALA A 144 -27.68 10.18 5.90
N ASP A 145 -26.93 10.75 4.96
CA ASP A 145 -27.39 11.84 4.10
C ASP A 145 -28.55 11.39 3.20
N ARG A 146 -28.44 10.19 2.61
CA ARG A 146 -29.52 9.59 1.78
C ARG A 146 -30.79 9.33 2.59
N TRP A 147 -30.66 8.94 3.85
CA TRP A 147 -31.81 8.75 4.73
C TRP A 147 -32.48 10.08 5.10
N SER A 148 -31.67 11.10 5.43
CA SER A 148 -32.16 12.43 5.78
C SER A 148 -32.86 13.12 4.61
N ALA A 149 -32.33 12.98 3.38
CA ALA A 149 -32.93 13.52 2.17
C ALA A 149 -34.22 12.80 1.74
N ARG A 150 -34.46 11.57 2.20
CA ARG A 150 -35.72 10.83 1.96
C ARG A 150 -36.82 11.14 2.97
N ALA A 151 -36.45 11.70 4.12
CA ALA A 151 -37.37 12.03 5.21
C ALA A 151 -37.83 13.50 5.20
N ALA A 152 -37.27 14.33 4.31
CA ALA A 152 -37.66 15.71 4.06
C ALA A 152 -38.57 15.81 2.83
#